data_AF-A0A414BNR0-F1
#
_entry.id   AF-A0A414BNR0-F1
#
_cell.length_a   1.000
_cell.length_b   1.000
_cell.length_c   1.000
_cell.angle_alpha   90.00
_cell.angle_beta   90.00
_cell.angle_gamma   90.00
#
_symmetry.space_group_name_H-M   'P 1'
#
loop_
_entity.id
_entity.type
_entity.pdbx_description
1 polymer ?
#
loop_
_entity_poly.entity_id
_entity_poly.type
_entity_poly.pdbx_seq_one_letter_code
_entity_poly.pdbx_strand_id
1 'polypeptide(L)'
;MRRIILLLAAILTVCSLNAQKGNKNEKVVNIDKVNYRITYNGKMVPDTTTVPYNYWESEMRLDIGSKTTHFYDRTKQISDSIMDEQAKTGQYDMSKIPRGGRIHWEFYKNYPSKGQTTLLDKVLGNYYQCTEQLEVPNWQLIPDSTTTIIGYKCLLAKALFKGRTWYAWYSEDIPISEDLGKFPDCLVLFYLLTTRTNNTYSMLSV
;
A
#
# COMPACT_ATOMS: atom_id res chain seq x y z
N MET A 1 51.64 -22.95 -16.50
CA MET A 1 50.22 -23.23 -16.80
C MET A 1 49.39 -22.90 -15.55
N ARG A 2 48.76 -21.72 -15.51
CA ARG A 2 47.87 -21.28 -14.41
C ARG A 2 46.42 -21.53 -14.84
N ARG A 3 45.69 -22.35 -14.08
CA ARG A 3 44.24 -22.53 -14.28
C ARG A 3 43.52 -21.52 -13.39
N ILE A 4 42.90 -20.52 -14.01
CA ILE A 4 42.01 -19.55 -13.38
C ILE A 4 40.63 -20.21 -13.29
N ILE A 5 40.14 -20.46 -12.08
CA ILE A 5 38.78 -20.91 -11.82
C ILE A 5 37.93 -19.65 -11.64
N LEU A 6 37.09 -19.35 -12.63
CA LEU A 6 36.06 -18.30 -12.53
C LEU A 6 34.85 -18.89 -11.82
N LEU A 7 34.67 -18.54 -10.55
CA LEU A 7 33.42 -18.75 -9.81
C LEU A 7 32.47 -17.58 -10.11
N LEU A 8 31.60 -17.74 -11.11
CA LEU A 8 30.41 -16.92 -11.29
C LEU A 8 29.35 -17.39 -10.28
N ALA A 9 29.37 -16.80 -9.08
CA ALA A 9 28.25 -16.92 -8.15
C ALA A 9 27.12 -16.01 -8.65
N ALA A 10 26.21 -16.58 -9.44
CA ALA A 10 24.90 -15.97 -9.69
C ALA A 10 24.12 -16.05 -8.36
N ILE A 11 24.13 -14.96 -7.59
CA ILE A 11 23.22 -14.80 -6.45
C ILE A 11 21.82 -14.57 -7.05
N LEU A 12 21.14 -15.66 -7.37
CA LEU A 12 19.70 -15.66 -7.52
C LEU A 12 19.13 -15.42 -6.12
N THR A 13 18.83 -14.16 -5.81
CA THR A 13 17.90 -13.84 -4.72
C THR A 13 16.59 -14.52 -5.03
N VAL A 14 16.37 -15.67 -4.40
CA VAL A 14 15.09 -16.38 -4.41
C VAL A 14 14.09 -15.46 -3.70
N CYS A 15 13.35 -14.67 -4.47
CA CYS A 15 12.11 -14.08 -3.99
C CYS A 15 11.17 -15.27 -3.77
N SER A 16 10.98 -15.67 -2.52
CA SER A 16 9.99 -16.67 -2.15
C SER A 16 8.59 -16.06 -2.35
N LEU A 17 8.10 -16.07 -3.60
CA LEU A 17 6.72 -15.72 -3.94
C LEU A 17 5.80 -16.86 -3.46
N ASN A 18 5.52 -16.88 -2.16
CA ASN A 18 4.57 -17.82 -1.60
C ASN A 18 3.15 -17.25 -1.75
N ALA A 19 2.50 -17.51 -2.89
CA ALA A 19 1.08 -17.23 -3.09
C ALA A 19 0.24 -18.27 -2.31
N GLN A 20 -0.21 -17.92 -1.11
CA GLN A 20 -1.04 -18.81 -0.29
C GLN A 20 -2.52 -18.44 -0.38
N LYS A 21 -3.38 -19.46 -0.50
CA LYS A 21 -4.84 -19.31 -0.45
C LYS A 21 -5.29 -19.13 1.01
N GLY A 22 -5.79 -17.95 1.36
CA GLY A 22 -6.30 -17.66 2.71
C GLY A 22 -7.59 -18.43 3.06
N ASN A 23 -7.76 -18.80 4.34
CA ASN A 23 -8.94 -19.51 4.87
C ASN A 23 -9.88 -18.52 5.58
N LYS A 24 -11.20 -18.58 5.29
CA LYS A 24 -12.21 -17.65 5.86
C LYS A 24 -12.45 -17.80 7.37
N ASN A 25 -11.98 -18.89 7.98
CA ASN A 25 -12.24 -19.23 9.38
C ASN A 25 -11.09 -18.87 10.34
N GLU A 26 -10.17 -18.00 9.94
CA GLU A 26 -9.06 -17.59 10.81
C GLU A 26 -9.51 -16.70 11.96
N LYS A 27 -8.90 -16.94 13.13
CA LYS A 27 -9.12 -16.16 14.35
C LYS A 27 -8.65 -14.73 14.13
N VAL A 28 -9.45 -13.74 14.52
CA VAL A 28 -9.03 -12.33 14.51
C VAL A 28 -7.79 -12.19 15.40
N VAL A 29 -6.65 -11.86 14.79
CA VAL A 29 -5.39 -11.60 15.49
C VAL A 29 -5.22 -10.09 15.58
N ASN A 30 -5.07 -9.58 16.81
CA ASN A 30 -4.65 -8.20 17.01
C ASN A 30 -3.14 -8.10 16.74
N ILE A 31 -2.77 -7.44 15.66
CA ILE A 31 -1.38 -7.34 15.19
C ILE A 31 -0.63 -6.15 15.81
N ASP A 32 -1.32 -5.03 16.05
CA ASP A 32 -0.74 -3.80 16.61
C ASP A 32 -1.83 -2.78 17.01
N LYS A 33 -1.43 -1.72 17.72
CA LYS A 33 -2.24 -0.53 17.99
C LYS A 33 -1.92 0.57 16.97
N VAL A 34 -2.97 1.18 16.40
CA VAL A 34 -2.82 2.35 15.52
C VAL A 34 -2.43 3.58 16.34
N ASN A 35 -1.28 4.17 16.00
CA ASN A 35 -0.77 5.41 16.60
C ASN A 35 -1.07 6.62 15.71
N TYR A 36 -0.94 6.47 14.40
CA TYR A 36 -1.30 7.48 13.40
C TYR A 36 -2.19 6.87 12.32
N ARG A 37 -3.12 7.66 11.79
CA ARG A 37 -3.99 7.25 10.69
C ARG A 37 -4.05 8.35 9.65
N ILE A 38 -3.52 8.06 8.47
CA ILE A 38 -3.61 8.98 7.34
C ILE A 38 -4.75 8.52 6.44
N THR A 39 -5.61 9.45 6.06
CA THR A 39 -6.76 9.19 5.18
C THR A 39 -6.49 9.78 3.80
N TYR A 40 -6.80 9.03 2.75
CA TYR A 40 -6.62 9.43 1.35
C TYR A 40 -7.92 9.25 0.57
N ASN A 41 -8.12 10.11 -0.43
CA ASN A 41 -8.95 9.80 -1.58
C ASN A 41 -8.09 9.02 -2.59
N GLY A 42 -8.35 7.73 -2.73
CA GLY A 42 -7.70 6.87 -3.72
C GLY A 42 -8.49 6.83 -5.02
N LYS A 43 -7.80 7.04 -6.15
CA LYS A 43 -8.33 6.83 -7.49
C LYS A 43 -7.50 5.77 -8.20
N MET A 44 -8.15 4.67 -8.58
CA MET A 44 -7.50 3.55 -9.27
C MET A 44 -8.11 3.36 -10.65
N VAL A 45 -7.26 3.18 -11.66
CA VAL A 45 -7.68 2.80 -13.01
C VAL A 45 -7.64 1.27 -13.11
N PRO A 46 -8.78 0.59 -13.18
CA PRO A 46 -8.83 -0.87 -13.29
C PRO A 46 -8.45 -1.37 -14.69
N ASP A 47 -8.80 -0.60 -15.73
CA ASP A 47 -8.48 -0.87 -17.12
C ASP A 47 -7.76 0.34 -17.72
N THR A 48 -6.47 0.16 -18.00
CA THR A 48 -5.59 1.19 -18.57
C THR A 48 -5.66 1.25 -20.11
N THR A 49 -6.43 0.36 -20.75
CA THR A 49 -6.54 0.29 -22.21
C THR A 49 -7.68 1.15 -22.77
N THR A 50 -8.61 1.59 -21.93
CA THR A 50 -9.77 2.41 -22.31
C THR A 50 -9.57 3.87 -21.88
N VAL A 51 -9.66 4.80 -22.84
CA VAL A 51 -9.52 6.26 -22.63
C VAL A 51 -10.80 6.98 -23.12
N PRO A 52 -11.42 7.90 -22.36
CA PRO A 52 -11.00 8.41 -21.05
C PRO A 52 -11.04 7.33 -19.95
N TYR A 53 -10.13 7.41 -18.98
CA TYR A 53 -10.03 6.42 -17.91
C TYR A 53 -11.26 6.45 -16.99
N ASN A 54 -11.77 5.25 -16.68
CA ASN A 54 -12.81 5.07 -15.68
C ASN A 54 -12.18 4.78 -14.32
N TYR A 55 -12.27 5.73 -13.39
CA TYR A 55 -11.66 5.58 -12.06
C TYR A 55 -12.59 4.86 -11.08
N TRP A 56 -12.02 3.97 -10.29
CA TRP A 56 -12.59 3.57 -9.01
C TRP A 56 -12.08 4.50 -7.93
N GLU A 57 -13.00 5.14 -7.22
CA GLU A 57 -12.69 6.03 -6.11
C GLU A 57 -13.03 5.36 -4.77
N SER A 58 -12.18 5.57 -3.77
CA SER A 58 -12.40 5.05 -2.42
C SER A 58 -11.63 5.82 -1.35
N GLU A 59 -12.17 5.88 -0.13
CA GLU A 59 -11.38 6.27 1.05
C GLU A 59 -10.35 5.17 1.35
N MET A 60 -9.06 5.51 1.24
CA MET A 60 -7.96 4.64 1.63
C MET A 60 -7.38 5.10 2.96
N ARG A 61 -6.86 4.15 3.74
CA ARG A 61 -6.21 4.44 5.02
C ARG A 61 -4.81 3.87 5.07
N LEU A 62 -3.91 4.63 5.68
CA LEU A 62 -2.60 4.18 6.13
C LEU A 62 -2.59 4.25 7.65
N ASP A 63 -2.74 3.09 8.29
CA ASP A 63 -2.68 2.95 9.74
C ASP A 63 -1.23 2.60 10.13
N ILE A 64 -0.63 3.44 10.96
CA ILE A 64 0.78 3.32 11.38
C ILE A 64 0.79 3.03 12.87
N GLY A 65 1.28 1.84 13.22
CA GLY A 65 1.46 1.41 14.60
C GLY A 65 2.91 1.50 15.08
N SER A 66 3.24 0.76 16.12
CA SER A 66 4.59 0.66 16.67
C SER A 66 5.42 -0.50 16.07
N LYS A 67 4.73 -1.47 15.47
CA LYS A 67 5.26 -2.73 14.95
C LYS A 67 4.98 -2.89 13.47
N THR A 68 3.80 -2.45 13.01
CA THR A 68 3.36 -2.63 11.63
C THR A 68 2.67 -1.38 11.08
N THR A 69 2.68 -1.27 9.77
CA THR A 69 1.93 -0.28 9.01
C THR A 69 1.01 -1.01 8.03
N HIS A 70 -0.26 -0.59 7.94
CA HIS A 70 -1.30 -1.24 7.15
C HIS A 70 -1.98 -0.22 6.22
N PHE A 71 -1.95 -0.49 4.92
CA PHE A 71 -2.62 0.30 3.90
C PHE A 71 -3.79 -0.49 3.28
N TYR A 72 -4.99 0.07 3.29
CA TYR A 72 -6.20 -0.62 2.85
C TYR A 72 -7.31 0.33 2.39
N ASP A 73 -8.30 -0.24 1.71
CA ASP A 73 -9.54 0.43 1.34
C ASP A 73 -10.54 0.41 2.51
N ARG A 74 -10.78 1.57 3.12
CA ARG A 74 -11.70 1.69 4.24
C ARG A 74 -13.15 1.51 3.79
N THR A 75 -13.53 2.06 2.65
CA THR A 75 -14.89 1.93 2.11
C THR A 75 -15.24 0.46 1.90
N LYS A 76 -14.26 -0.33 1.44
CA LYS A 76 -14.39 -1.78 1.31
C LYS A 76 -14.58 -2.45 2.67
N GLN A 77 -13.75 -2.12 3.65
CA GLN A 77 -13.87 -2.68 5.00
C GLN A 77 -15.25 -2.39 5.63
N ILE A 78 -15.80 -1.18 5.43
CA ILE A 78 -17.18 -0.86 5.85
C ILE A 78 -18.19 -1.73 5.11
N SER A 79 -18.05 -1.84 3.79
CA SER A 79 -18.96 -2.63 2.95
C SER A 79 -18.98 -4.11 3.37
N ASP A 80 -17.81 -4.71 3.57
CA ASP A 80 -17.67 -6.10 4.01
C ASP A 80 -18.32 -6.29 5.40
N SER A 81 -18.12 -5.35 6.34
CA SER A 81 -18.75 -5.42 7.66
C SER A 81 -20.28 -5.35 7.61
N ILE A 82 -20.85 -4.49 6.75
CA ILE A 82 -22.31 -4.38 6.60
C ILE A 82 -22.87 -5.65 5.95
N MET A 83 -22.19 -6.17 4.92
CA MET A 83 -22.58 -7.41 4.26
C MET A 83 -22.57 -8.60 5.20
N ASP A 84 -21.54 -8.73 6.04
CA ASP A 84 -21.43 -9.82 7.01
C ASP A 84 -22.53 -9.74 8.09
N GLU A 85 -22.91 -8.54 8.51
CA GLU A 85 -24.03 -8.35 9.44
C GLU A 85 -25.37 -8.71 8.79
N GLN A 86 -25.62 -8.22 7.57
CA GLN A 86 -26.83 -8.53 6.81
C GLN A 86 -26.96 -10.04 6.53
N ALA A 87 -25.85 -10.72 6.23
CA ALA A 87 -25.82 -12.16 6.00
C ALA A 87 -26.29 -12.99 7.21
N LYS A 88 -26.14 -12.49 8.45
CA LYS A 88 -26.66 -13.17 9.65
C LYS A 88 -28.18 -13.25 9.67
N THR A 89 -28.85 -12.28 9.05
CA THR A 89 -30.32 -12.18 8.99
C THR A 89 -30.89 -12.66 7.65
N GLY A 90 -30.04 -12.77 6.62
CA GLY A 90 -30.46 -13.06 5.24
C GLY A 90 -31.16 -11.89 4.54
N GLN A 91 -31.27 -10.72 5.18
CA GLN A 91 -31.89 -9.53 4.62
C GLN A 91 -30.82 -8.57 4.11
N TYR A 92 -30.80 -8.37 2.79
CA TYR A 92 -29.83 -7.51 2.13
C TYR A 92 -30.43 -6.15 1.79
N ASP A 93 -29.83 -5.10 2.34
CA ASP A 93 -30.16 -3.72 2.03
C ASP A 93 -28.95 -3.06 1.38
N MET A 94 -28.96 -3.04 0.05
CA MET A 94 -27.88 -2.49 -0.78
C MET A 94 -27.77 -0.97 -0.63
N SER A 95 -28.81 -0.28 -0.13
CA SER A 95 -28.74 1.18 0.07
C SER A 95 -27.79 1.58 1.21
N LYS A 96 -27.51 0.65 2.13
CA LYS A 96 -26.56 0.83 3.23
C LYS A 96 -25.10 0.63 2.81
N ILE A 97 -24.86 0.02 1.65
CA ILE A 97 -23.51 -0.24 1.17
C ILE A 97 -22.93 1.04 0.58
N PRO A 98 -21.80 1.55 1.10
CA PRO A 98 -21.23 2.78 0.58
C PRO A 98 -20.80 2.61 -0.89
N ARG A 99 -20.91 3.69 -1.66
CA ARG A 99 -20.37 3.74 -3.03
C ARG A 99 -18.84 3.75 -2.94
N GLY A 100 -18.18 2.87 -3.70
CA GLY A 100 -16.73 2.71 -3.70
C GLY A 100 -16.34 1.31 -3.24
N GLY A 101 -15.20 1.17 -2.54
CA GLY A 101 -14.81 -0.09 -1.91
C GLY A 101 -14.38 -1.19 -2.88
N ARG A 102 -13.90 -0.80 -4.07
CA ARG A 102 -13.53 -1.73 -5.15
C ARG A 102 -12.03 -2.04 -5.18
N ILE A 103 -11.25 -1.42 -4.31
CA ILE A 103 -9.82 -1.69 -4.21
C ILE A 103 -9.66 -2.83 -3.19
N HIS A 104 -9.41 -4.03 -3.69
CA HIS A 104 -9.44 -5.25 -2.87
C HIS A 104 -8.13 -5.56 -2.15
N TRP A 105 -7.03 -4.98 -2.62
CA TRP A 105 -5.72 -5.28 -2.09
C TRP A 105 -5.44 -4.50 -0.81
N GLU A 106 -4.66 -5.12 0.06
CA GLU A 106 -4.15 -4.54 1.30
C GLU A 106 -2.65 -4.73 1.34
N PHE A 107 -1.94 -3.79 1.94
CA PHE A 107 -0.49 -3.84 2.07
C PHE A 107 -0.09 -3.70 3.53
N TYR A 108 0.80 -4.57 3.98
CA TYR A 108 1.37 -4.56 5.31
C TYR A 108 2.88 -4.40 5.23
N LYS A 109 3.45 -3.51 6.06
CA LYS A 109 4.89 -3.37 6.31
C LYS A 109 5.21 -3.97 7.69
N ASN A 110 6.35 -4.65 7.80
CA ASN A 110 6.80 -5.35 9.01
C ASN A 110 5.83 -6.45 9.50
N TYR A 111 5.13 -7.11 8.57
CA TYR A 111 4.23 -8.23 8.86
C TYR A 111 4.34 -9.31 7.77
N PRO A 112 4.33 -10.62 8.11
CA PRO A 112 4.15 -11.21 9.46
C PRO A 112 5.37 -11.09 10.37
N SER A 113 6.52 -10.65 9.86
CA SER A 113 7.74 -10.42 10.63
C SER A 113 8.37 -9.07 10.29
N LYS A 114 9.16 -8.53 11.22
CA LYS A 114 9.93 -7.30 10.99
C LYS A 114 10.87 -7.48 9.80
N GLY A 115 10.94 -6.46 8.93
CA GLY A 115 11.74 -6.53 7.70
C GLY A 115 11.05 -7.26 6.55
N GLN A 116 9.75 -7.54 6.64
CA GLN A 116 8.97 -8.09 5.53
C GLN A 116 7.85 -7.15 5.11
N THR A 117 7.40 -7.27 3.87
CA THR A 117 6.17 -6.67 3.36
C THR A 117 5.21 -7.76 2.91
N THR A 118 3.92 -7.52 3.04
CA THR A 118 2.89 -8.46 2.62
C THR A 118 1.81 -7.73 1.82
N LEU A 119 1.58 -8.17 0.59
CA LEU A 119 0.45 -7.76 -0.25
C LEU A 119 -0.62 -8.86 -0.18
N LEU A 120 -1.81 -8.52 0.28
CA LEU A 120 -2.99 -9.36 0.23
C LEU A 120 -3.88 -8.85 -0.90
N ASP A 121 -4.37 -9.71 -1.77
CA ASP A 121 -5.34 -9.34 -2.82
C ASP A 121 -6.40 -10.42 -3.00
N LYS A 122 -7.59 -10.02 -3.48
CA LYS A 122 -8.69 -10.94 -3.79
C LYS A 122 -8.85 -11.03 -5.30
N VAL A 123 -8.46 -12.17 -5.85
CA VAL A 123 -8.55 -12.44 -7.29
C VAL A 123 -9.48 -13.64 -7.50
N LEU A 124 -10.48 -13.49 -8.36
CA LEU A 124 -11.43 -14.56 -8.72
C LEU A 124 -12.05 -15.28 -7.49
N GLY A 125 -12.38 -14.52 -6.44
CA GLY A 125 -13.00 -15.04 -5.22
C GLY A 125 -12.06 -15.70 -4.23
N ASN A 126 -10.77 -15.87 -4.56
CA ASN A 126 -9.75 -16.38 -3.65
C ASN A 126 -8.87 -15.25 -3.13
N TYR A 127 -8.42 -15.39 -1.88
CA TYR A 127 -7.42 -14.51 -1.29
C TYR A 127 -6.03 -15.02 -1.63
N TYR A 128 -5.17 -14.14 -2.10
CA TYR A 128 -3.77 -14.39 -2.39
C TYR A 128 -2.92 -13.50 -1.52
N GLN A 129 -1.99 -14.09 -0.79
CA GLN A 129 -0.98 -13.38 -0.03
C GLN A 129 0.36 -13.48 -0.75
N CYS A 130 1.09 -12.37 -0.84
CA CYS A 130 2.46 -12.33 -1.33
C CYS A 130 3.33 -11.64 -0.28
N THR A 131 4.27 -12.38 0.32
CA THR A 131 5.20 -11.84 1.32
C THR A 131 6.61 -11.76 0.74
N GLU A 132 7.22 -10.58 0.83
CA GLU A 132 8.56 -10.30 0.33
C GLU A 132 9.43 -9.68 1.44
N GLN A 133 10.75 -9.70 1.26
CA GLN A 133 11.64 -8.90 2.11
C GLN A 133 11.35 -7.40 1.90
N LEU A 134 11.41 -6.64 2.97
CA LEU A 134 11.23 -5.19 2.92
C LEU A 134 12.40 -4.58 2.15
N GLU A 135 12.09 -4.07 0.96
CA GLU A 135 12.99 -3.27 0.17
C GLU A 135 12.57 -1.80 0.24
N VAL A 136 13.53 -0.93 0.50
CA VAL A 136 13.31 0.51 0.54
C VAL A 136 13.61 1.10 -0.84
N PRO A 137 12.67 1.83 -1.47
CA PRO A 137 12.95 2.56 -2.71
C PRO A 137 14.07 3.58 -2.50
N ASN A 138 15.03 3.64 -3.43
CA ASN A 138 16.02 4.72 -3.44
C ASN A 138 15.39 6.02 -3.96
N TRP A 139 14.85 6.82 -3.04
CA TRP A 139 14.21 8.08 -3.34
C TRP A 139 15.22 9.17 -3.70
N GLN A 140 14.94 9.85 -4.80
CA GLN A 140 15.69 11.01 -5.26
C GLN A 140 14.79 12.23 -5.15
N LEU A 141 15.24 13.24 -4.39
CA LEU A 141 14.57 14.53 -4.36
C LEU A 141 14.58 15.13 -5.76
N ILE A 142 13.46 15.74 -6.14
CA ILE A 142 13.38 16.57 -7.33
C ILE A 142 13.59 18.01 -6.83
N PRO A 143 14.75 18.63 -7.13
CA PRO A 143 15.03 20.00 -6.70
C PRO A 143 13.94 20.96 -7.14
N ASP A 144 13.73 22.01 -6.36
CA ASP A 144 12.80 23.11 -6.61
C ASP A 144 11.31 22.73 -6.75
N SER A 145 10.98 21.45 -6.57
CA SER A 145 9.61 20.96 -6.56
C SER A 145 9.03 21.08 -5.17
N THR A 146 8.40 22.22 -4.90
CA THR A 146 7.70 22.50 -3.65
C THR A 146 6.21 22.73 -3.88
N THR A 147 5.37 22.32 -2.95
CA THR A 147 3.93 22.60 -2.97
C THR A 147 3.39 22.63 -1.54
N THR A 148 2.13 23.05 -1.39
CA THR A 148 1.43 23.00 -0.09
C THR A 148 0.26 22.03 -0.18
N ILE A 149 0.25 21.01 0.68
CA ILE A 149 -0.83 20.01 0.74
C ILE A 149 -1.42 20.02 2.15
N ILE A 150 -2.70 20.39 2.27
CA ILE A 150 -3.43 20.47 3.54
C ILE A 150 -2.69 21.31 4.59
N GLY A 151 -2.09 22.43 4.15
CA GLY A 151 -1.35 23.35 5.02
C GLY A 151 0.11 22.95 5.31
N TYR A 152 0.57 21.77 4.89
CA TYR A 152 1.96 21.34 5.04
C TYR A 152 2.79 21.72 3.83
N LYS A 153 4.03 22.18 4.07
CA LYS A 153 5.00 22.38 3.01
C LYS A 153 5.54 21.02 2.58
N CYS A 154 5.42 20.72 1.30
CA CYS A 154 5.80 19.44 0.73
C CYS A 154 6.88 19.58 -0.34
N LEU A 155 7.74 18.56 -0.41
CA LEU A 155 8.78 18.36 -1.41
C LEU A 155 8.46 17.13 -2.26
N LEU A 156 8.86 17.13 -3.53
CA LEU A 156 8.66 16.00 -4.43
C LEU A 156 9.89 15.10 -4.45
N ALA A 157 9.67 13.79 -4.33
CA ALA A 157 10.68 12.77 -4.56
C ALA A 157 10.21 11.81 -5.67
N LYS A 158 11.19 11.19 -6.35
CA LYS A 158 10.97 10.11 -7.32
C LYS A 158 11.80 8.88 -7.00
N ALA A 159 11.30 7.70 -7.33
CA ALA A 159 12.07 6.46 -7.26
C ALA A 159 11.71 5.54 -8.41
N LEU A 160 12.71 4.82 -8.93
CA LEU A 160 12.49 3.63 -9.77
C LEU A 160 12.46 2.41 -8.85
N PHE A 161 11.28 1.81 -8.68
CA PHE A 161 11.09 0.71 -7.75
C PHE A 161 10.17 -0.34 -8.35
N LYS A 162 10.60 -1.62 -8.28
CA LYS A 162 9.89 -2.80 -8.83
C LYS A 162 9.41 -2.57 -10.27
N GLY A 163 10.29 -1.99 -11.10
CA GLY A 163 10.03 -1.73 -12.53
C GLY A 163 9.08 -0.56 -12.83
N ARG A 164 8.78 0.29 -11.85
CA ARG A 164 7.90 1.46 -12.02
C ARG A 164 8.55 2.73 -11.49
N THR A 165 8.22 3.86 -12.13
CA THR A 165 8.56 5.18 -11.58
C THR A 165 7.44 5.63 -10.65
N TRP A 166 7.82 5.98 -9.44
CA TRP A 166 6.94 6.50 -8.40
C TRP A 166 7.28 7.96 -8.13
N TYR A 167 6.25 8.77 -7.95
CA TYR A 167 6.36 10.15 -7.50
C TYR A 167 5.63 10.31 -6.18
N ALA A 168 6.26 11.01 -5.25
CA ALA A 168 5.84 11.11 -3.86
C ALA A 168 6.03 12.54 -3.36
N TRP A 169 4.94 13.19 -2.95
CA TRP A 169 5.03 14.41 -2.17
C TRP A 169 5.13 14.09 -0.68
N TYR A 170 6.05 14.74 0.04
CA TYR A 170 6.28 14.53 1.47
C TYR A 170 6.59 15.82 2.21
N SER A 171 6.34 15.84 3.51
CA SER A 171 6.61 16.97 4.39
C SER A 171 7.49 16.53 5.56
N GLU A 172 8.45 17.38 5.93
CA GLU A 172 9.32 17.18 7.10
C GLU A 172 8.64 17.58 8.41
N ASP A 173 7.49 18.28 8.32
CA ASP A 173 6.76 18.82 9.46
C ASP A 173 5.92 17.76 10.19
N ILE A 174 5.76 16.56 9.62
CA ILE A 174 5.03 15.45 10.24
C ILE A 174 6.03 14.43 10.79
N PRO A 175 6.26 14.38 12.11
CA PRO A 175 7.23 13.50 12.72
C PRO A 175 6.68 12.09 12.88
N ILE A 176 6.47 11.38 11.76
CA ILE A 176 6.21 9.93 11.82
C ILE A 176 7.56 9.22 11.89
N SER A 177 8.07 9.11 13.12
CA SER A 177 9.28 8.36 13.43
C SER A 177 9.00 6.86 13.43
N GLU A 178 9.30 6.17 12.33
CA GLU A 178 9.70 4.76 12.47
C GLU A 178 11.23 4.76 12.71
N ASP A 179 11.68 4.10 13.79
CA ASP A 179 13.09 3.91 14.18
C ASP A 179 13.90 3.07 13.15
N LEU A 180 14.00 3.56 11.91
CA LEU A 180 14.78 2.96 10.84
C LEU A 180 15.61 4.07 10.21
N GLY A 181 16.88 4.09 10.59
CA GLY A 181 17.84 5.09 10.16
C GLY A 181 18.07 5.05 8.65
N LYS A 182 17.34 5.90 7.93
CA LYS A 182 17.77 6.79 6.83
C LYS A 182 16.50 7.33 6.13
N PHE A 183 16.48 8.63 5.88
CA PHE A 183 15.42 9.31 5.15
C PHE A 183 15.16 8.67 3.77
N PRO A 184 13.89 8.56 3.30
CA PRO A 184 12.62 8.67 4.00
C PRO A 184 11.87 7.33 4.01
N ASP A 185 12.06 6.54 5.07
CA ASP A 185 11.34 5.28 5.33
C ASP A 185 9.89 5.47 5.82
N CYS A 186 9.53 6.72 6.10
CA CYS A 186 8.18 7.22 6.36
C CYS A 186 7.96 8.50 5.54
N LEU A 187 7.82 8.39 4.22
CA LEU A 187 7.10 9.44 3.52
C LEU A 187 5.65 9.32 3.99
N VAL A 188 5.19 10.32 4.74
CA VAL A 188 3.77 10.66 4.75
C VAL A 188 3.47 11.08 3.31
N LEU A 189 3.10 10.10 2.50
CA LEU A 189 2.95 10.23 1.05
C LEU A 189 1.69 11.02 0.77
N PHE A 190 1.77 12.35 0.75
CA PHE A 190 0.60 13.20 0.50
C PHE A 190 -0.06 12.94 -0.85
N TYR A 191 0.76 12.52 -1.83
CA TYR A 191 0.31 12.20 -3.16
C TYR A 191 1.24 11.18 -3.83
N LEU A 192 0.74 9.99 -4.10
CA LEU A 192 1.45 8.94 -4.83
C LEU A 192 0.88 8.83 -6.24
N LEU A 193 1.72 9.08 -7.25
CA LEU A 193 1.36 8.88 -8.66
C LEU A 193 2.28 7.82 -9.28
N THR A 194 1.66 6.82 -9.93
CA THR A 194 2.39 5.81 -10.70
C THR A 194 2.19 6.07 -12.19
N THR A 195 3.31 6.18 -12.91
CA THR A 195 3.32 6.62 -14.32
C THR A 195 2.61 5.67 -15.28
N ARG A 196 2.48 4.38 -14.92
CA ARG A 196 1.91 3.37 -15.83
C ARG A 196 0.40 3.15 -15.63
N THR A 197 -0.09 3.23 -14.40
CA THR A 197 -1.51 2.94 -14.12
C THR A 197 -2.33 4.20 -13.84
N ASN A 198 -1.71 5.39 -13.79
CA ASN A 198 -2.39 6.64 -13.45
C ASN A 198 -3.19 6.58 -12.14
N ASN A 199 -2.84 5.67 -11.24
CA ASN A 199 -3.43 5.60 -9.91
C ASN A 199 -2.89 6.77 -9.09
N THR A 200 -3.78 7.39 -8.32
CA THR A 200 -3.46 8.53 -7.48
C THR A 200 -4.04 8.34 -6.09
N TYR A 201 -3.29 8.72 -5.06
CA TYR A 201 -3.77 8.72 -3.67
C TYR A 201 -3.55 10.10 -3.10
N SER A 202 -4.61 10.88 -2.98
CA SER A 202 -4.53 12.27 -2.50
C SER A 202 -4.89 12.30 -1.03
N MET A 203 -4.02 12.82 -0.18
CA MET A 203 -4.31 12.91 1.24
C MET A 203 -5.53 13.80 1.51
N LEU A 204 -6.32 13.41 2.51
CA LEU A 204 -7.46 14.15 3.03
C LEU A 204 -7.23 14.62 4.47
N SER A 205 -6.59 13.80 5.31
CA SER A 205 -6.28 14.13 6.70
C SER A 205 -5.17 13.25 7.27
N VAL A 206 -4.58 13.70 8.39
CA VAL A 206 -3.61 12.98 9.26
C VAL A 206 -4.20 12.88 10.66
#